data_AF-A0A3N7H010-F1
#
_entry.id   AF-A0A3N7H010-F1
#
_cell.length_a   1.000
_cell.length_b   1.000
_cell.length_c   1.000
_cell.angle_alpha   90.00
_cell.angle_beta   90.00
_cell.angle_gamma   90.00
#
_symmetry.space_group_name_H-M   'P 1'
#
loop_
_entity.id
_entity.type
_entity.pdbx_description
1 polymer ?
#
loop_
_entity_poly.entity_id
_entity_poly.type
_entity_poly.pdbx_seq_one_letter_code
_entity_poly.pdbx_strand_id
1 'polypeptide(L)'
;MDSLRYVDLSNNSFDSSESSDWFSTLPSLTTLVIENGPLQGTLTSKVFSFPYIQQVLLRNNAFNGTFDLDDSFSPQLQLVDLQNNQISAVTLSADYKNKLILVGNPVCTGLPNVSFCQP
;
A
#
# COMPACT_ATOMS: atom_id res chain seq x y z
N MET A 1 -2.86 -18.11 -10.05
CA MET A 1 -1.38 -17.95 -10.03
C MET A 1 -0.98 -18.15 -8.59
N ASP A 2 -0.75 -19.40 -8.19
CA ASP A 2 -0.88 -19.79 -6.77
C ASP A 2 0.47 -20.06 -6.11
N SER A 3 1.53 -19.54 -6.71
CA SER A 3 2.91 -19.76 -6.22
C SER A 3 3.76 -18.49 -6.24
N LEU A 4 3.25 -17.40 -6.82
CA LEU A 4 3.97 -16.13 -6.81
C LEU A 4 3.92 -15.54 -5.41
N ARG A 5 5.09 -15.45 -4.77
CA ARG A 5 5.23 -14.96 -3.39
C ARG A 5 5.82 -13.56 -3.32
N TYR A 6 6.72 -13.24 -4.24
CA TYR A 6 7.45 -12.00 -4.24
C TYR A 6 7.31 -11.36 -5.62
N VAL A 7 6.90 -10.10 -5.64
CA VAL A 7 6.86 -9.27 -6.84
C VAL A 7 7.61 -7.99 -6.54
N ASP A 8 8.59 -7.68 -7.38
CA ASP A 8 9.25 -6.37 -7.41
C ASP A 8 9.25 -5.84 -8.84
N LEU A 9 8.59 -4.71 -9.02
CA LEU A 9 8.45 -4.01 -10.30
C LEU A 9 8.95 -2.56 -10.20
N SER A 10 9.76 -2.26 -9.19
CA SER A 10 10.25 -0.91 -8.91
C SER A 10 11.17 -0.37 -10.01
N ASN A 11 11.22 0.95 -10.16
CA ASN A 11 12.13 1.65 -11.07
C ASN A 11 12.02 1.22 -12.54
N ASN A 12 10.80 1.00 -13.02
CA ASN A 12 10.53 0.71 -14.43
C ASN A 12 10.00 1.93 -15.17
N SER A 13 10.06 1.88 -16.50
CA SER A 13 9.52 2.89 -17.40
C SER A 13 8.16 2.46 -17.96
N PHE A 14 7.31 1.87 -17.12
CA PHE A 14 5.95 1.50 -17.52
C PHE A 14 5.14 2.74 -17.87
N ASP A 15 4.11 2.57 -18.68
CA ASP A 15 3.13 3.64 -18.87
C ASP A 15 2.36 3.87 -17.56
N SER A 16 1.95 5.12 -17.33
CA SER A 16 1.08 5.43 -16.19
C SER A 16 -0.21 4.63 -16.28
N SER A 17 -0.55 3.96 -15.18
CA SER A 17 -1.73 3.11 -15.11
C SER A 17 -2.23 3.02 -13.67
N GLU A 18 -3.52 2.70 -13.53
CA GLU A 18 -4.05 2.37 -12.21
C GLU A 18 -3.48 1.05 -11.70
N SER A 19 -3.56 0.79 -10.39
CA SER A 19 -3.24 -0.54 -9.88
C SER A 19 -4.09 -1.58 -10.61
N SER A 20 -3.44 -2.42 -11.41
CA SER A 20 -4.13 -3.39 -12.26
C SER A 20 -4.90 -4.41 -11.41
N ASP A 21 -5.94 -5.00 -11.99
CA ASP A 21 -6.81 -6.00 -11.33
C ASP A 21 -6.06 -7.16 -10.68
N TRP A 22 -4.83 -7.46 -11.13
CA TRP A 22 -4.02 -8.54 -10.57
C TRP A 22 -3.59 -8.30 -9.11
N PHE A 23 -3.61 -7.06 -8.61
CA PHE A 23 -3.42 -6.78 -7.16
C PHE A 23 -4.41 -7.56 -6.30
N SER A 24 -5.52 -8.03 -6.88
CA SER A 24 -6.59 -8.79 -6.25
C SER A 24 -6.58 -10.30 -6.56
N THR A 25 -5.61 -10.82 -7.32
CA THR A 25 -5.62 -12.21 -7.83
C THR A 25 -4.43 -13.08 -7.41
N LEU A 26 -3.58 -12.59 -6.49
CA LEU A 26 -2.35 -13.26 -6.04
C LEU A 26 -2.42 -13.70 -4.56
N PRO A 27 -3.22 -14.71 -4.21
CA PRO A 27 -3.47 -15.09 -2.81
C PRO A 27 -2.23 -15.63 -2.06
N SER A 28 -1.19 -16.05 -2.80
CA SER A 28 0.07 -16.56 -2.23
C SER A 28 1.14 -15.48 -2.02
N LEU A 29 0.83 -14.22 -2.36
CA LEU A 29 1.79 -13.14 -2.29
C LEU A 29 2.15 -12.85 -0.83
N THR A 30 3.45 -12.77 -0.56
CA THR A 30 4.03 -12.38 0.73
C THR A 30 4.60 -10.96 0.68
N THR A 31 5.09 -10.55 -0.47
CA THR A 31 5.76 -9.25 -0.63
C THR A 31 5.43 -8.64 -1.99
N LEU A 32 4.95 -7.40 -1.96
CA LEU A 32 4.73 -6.57 -3.14
C LEU A 32 5.59 -5.33 -3.05
N VAL A 33 6.44 -5.10 -4.04
CA VAL A 33 7.31 -3.93 -4.13
C VAL A 33 7.10 -3.28 -5.48
N ILE A 34 6.56 -2.06 -5.50
CA ILE A 34 6.48 -1.24 -6.71
C ILE A 34 6.80 0.18 -6.31
N GLU A 35 8.08 0.51 -6.24
CA GLU A 35 8.56 1.83 -5.85
C GLU A 35 9.03 2.64 -7.06
N ASN A 36 8.90 3.97 -6.97
CA ASN A 36 9.36 4.90 -8.03
C ASN A 36 8.73 4.55 -9.39
N GLY A 37 7.43 4.30 -9.39
CA GLY A 37 6.66 3.92 -10.57
C GLY A 37 5.62 4.99 -10.92
N PRO A 38 4.99 4.86 -12.10
CA PRO A 38 3.91 5.74 -12.51
C PRO A 38 2.53 5.18 -12.15
N LEU A 39 2.41 4.38 -11.08
CA LEU A 39 1.10 3.86 -10.66
C LEU A 39 0.25 4.97 -10.06
N GLN A 40 -1.03 5.00 -10.41
CA GLN A 40 -1.99 6.01 -9.95
C GLN A 40 -3.33 5.40 -9.54
N GLY A 41 -4.30 6.25 -9.20
CA GLY A 41 -5.65 5.83 -8.81
C GLY A 41 -5.73 5.42 -7.34
N THR A 42 -6.83 4.80 -6.97
CA THR A 42 -7.10 4.39 -5.58
C THR A 42 -6.54 3.00 -5.30
N LEU A 43 -5.98 2.83 -4.10
CA LEU A 43 -5.46 1.53 -3.68
C LEU A 43 -6.61 0.66 -3.16
N THR A 44 -6.79 -0.53 -3.73
CA THR A 44 -7.82 -1.46 -3.28
C THR A 44 -7.41 -2.17 -1.99
N SER A 45 -8.34 -2.33 -1.04
CA SER A 45 -8.06 -2.98 0.26
C SER A 45 -7.71 -4.48 0.12
N LYS A 46 -8.06 -5.10 -1.01
CA LYS A 46 -7.93 -6.54 -1.25
C LYS A 46 -6.50 -7.06 -1.25
N VAL A 47 -5.51 -6.25 -1.64
CA VAL A 47 -4.10 -6.66 -1.58
C VAL A 47 -3.65 -6.92 -0.13
N PHE A 48 -4.24 -6.22 0.83
CA PHE A 48 -3.93 -6.33 2.25
C PHE A 48 -4.61 -7.51 2.93
N SER A 49 -5.67 -8.07 2.33
CA SER A 49 -6.40 -9.22 2.88
C SER A 49 -5.86 -10.57 2.43
N PHE A 50 -4.81 -10.60 1.61
CA PHE A 50 -4.20 -11.88 1.22
C PHE A 50 -3.60 -12.63 2.41
N PRO A 51 -3.88 -13.93 2.56
CA PRO A 51 -3.60 -14.67 3.79
C PRO A 51 -2.12 -14.72 4.19
N TYR A 52 -1.21 -14.51 3.24
CA TYR A 52 0.24 -14.58 3.46
C TYR A 52 0.97 -13.26 3.25
N ILE A 53 0.26 -12.16 2.92
CA ILE A 53 0.92 -10.88 2.66
C ILE A 53 1.54 -10.34 3.94
N GLN A 54 2.79 -9.93 3.85
CA GLN A 54 3.60 -9.44 4.96
C GLN A 54 4.06 -8.01 4.73
N GLN A 55 4.40 -7.66 3.48
CA GLN A 55 4.94 -6.36 3.14
C GLN A 55 4.35 -5.83 1.84
N VAL A 56 3.90 -4.58 1.86
CA VAL A 56 3.42 -3.85 0.69
C VAL A 56 4.17 -2.52 0.64
N LEU A 57 5.06 -2.38 -0.34
CA LEU A 57 5.96 -1.24 -0.51
C LEU A 57 5.63 -0.53 -1.82
N LEU A 58 4.98 0.63 -1.72
CA LEU A 58 4.38 1.36 -2.85
C LEU A 58 4.78 2.85 -2.84
N ARG A 59 5.90 3.18 -2.21
CA ARG A 59 6.37 4.57 -2.10
C ARG A 59 6.71 5.18 -3.46
N ASN A 60 6.63 6.52 -3.53
CA ASN A 60 6.97 7.29 -4.72
C ASN A 60 6.17 6.86 -5.96
N ASN A 61 4.84 6.78 -5.81
CA ASN A 61 3.88 6.64 -6.91
C ASN A 61 2.89 7.81 -6.86
N ALA A 62 1.75 7.70 -7.54
CA ALA A 62 0.68 8.68 -7.57
C ALA A 62 -0.66 8.12 -7.03
N PHE A 63 -0.61 7.17 -6.07
CA PHE A 63 -1.81 6.65 -5.43
C PHE A 63 -2.57 7.77 -4.69
N ASN A 64 -3.88 7.84 -4.86
CA ASN A 64 -4.70 8.95 -4.37
C ASN A 64 -5.97 8.48 -3.64
N GLY A 65 -6.73 9.46 -3.16
CA GLY A 65 -8.00 9.22 -2.46
C GLY A 65 -7.80 8.76 -1.02
N THR A 66 -8.62 7.80 -0.60
CA THR A 66 -8.61 7.27 0.77
C THR A 66 -7.83 5.96 0.82
N PHE A 67 -6.85 5.87 1.72
CA PHE A 67 -6.28 4.59 2.12
C PHE A 67 -7.22 3.92 3.12
N ASP A 68 -7.78 2.77 2.76
CA ASP A 68 -8.71 2.02 3.60
C ASP A 68 -8.14 0.64 3.97
N LEU A 69 -8.04 0.40 5.27
CA LEU A 69 -7.60 -0.86 5.84
C LEU A 69 -8.61 -1.30 6.91
N ASP A 70 -9.64 -2.00 6.45
CA ASP A 70 -10.68 -2.61 7.28
C ASP A 70 -10.17 -3.82 8.08
N ASP A 71 -11.01 -4.38 8.95
CA ASP A 71 -10.67 -5.50 9.85
C ASP A 71 -10.35 -6.84 9.11
N SER A 72 -10.48 -6.90 7.79
CA SER A 72 -10.18 -8.06 6.95
C SER A 72 -8.70 -8.13 6.52
N PHE A 73 -7.85 -7.24 7.05
CA PHE A 73 -6.42 -7.27 6.74
C PHE A 73 -5.76 -8.58 7.19
N SER A 74 -4.67 -8.95 6.52
CA SER A 74 -3.96 -10.19 6.80
C SER A 74 -3.31 -10.17 8.18
N PRO A 75 -3.44 -11.25 8.98
CA PRO A 75 -2.75 -11.35 10.27
C PRO A 75 -1.23 -11.38 10.12
N GLN A 76 -0.70 -11.61 8.91
CA GLN A 76 0.72 -11.61 8.63
C GLN A 76 1.27 -10.24 8.20
N LEU A 77 0.41 -9.26 7.91
CA LEU A 77 0.81 -7.96 7.34
C LEU A 77 1.60 -7.12 8.36
N GLN A 78 2.92 -6.99 8.17
CA GLN A 78 3.83 -6.29 9.09
C GLN A 78 4.14 -4.85 8.66
N LEU A 79 4.14 -4.57 7.36
CA LEU A 79 4.60 -3.29 6.83
C LEU A 79 3.78 -2.85 5.62
N VAL A 80 3.27 -1.63 5.70
CA VAL A 80 2.71 -0.89 4.57
C VAL A 80 3.47 0.43 4.42
N ASP A 81 4.21 0.58 3.33
CA ASP A 81 4.92 1.80 3.00
C ASP A 81 4.27 2.48 1.79
N LEU A 82 3.65 3.63 2.03
CA LEU A 82 2.92 4.43 1.06
C LEU A 82 3.48 5.86 0.95
N GLN A 83 4.73 6.05 1.36
CA GLN A 83 5.38 7.36 1.35
C GLN A 83 5.31 8.07 -0.01
N ASN A 84 5.22 9.40 0.02
CA ASN A 84 5.26 10.26 -1.17
C ASN A 84 4.27 9.81 -2.26
N ASN A 85 2.99 9.71 -1.89
CA ASN A 85 1.87 9.52 -2.80
C ASN A 85 0.91 10.72 -2.69
N GLN A 86 -0.30 10.60 -3.22
CA GLN A 86 -1.35 11.63 -3.19
C GLN A 86 -2.55 11.23 -2.29
N ILE A 87 -2.31 10.41 -1.25
CA ILE A 87 -3.36 9.94 -0.33
C ILE A 87 -3.85 11.11 0.53
N SER A 88 -5.14 11.40 0.50
CA SER A 88 -5.75 12.54 1.17
C SER A 88 -6.54 12.17 2.43
N ALA A 89 -6.90 10.91 2.60
CA ALA A 89 -7.65 10.43 3.76
C ALA A 89 -7.22 9.02 4.16
N VAL A 90 -7.49 8.64 5.41
CA VAL A 90 -7.19 7.32 5.95
C VAL A 90 -8.37 6.79 6.76
N THR A 91 -8.75 5.55 6.49
CA THR A 91 -9.62 4.73 7.33
C THR A 91 -8.79 3.55 7.78
N LEU A 92 -8.53 3.45 9.09
CA LEU A 92 -7.67 2.43 9.67
C LEU A 92 -8.45 1.64 10.73
N SER A 93 -8.44 0.31 10.61
CA SER A 93 -8.91 -0.59 11.66
C SER A 93 -8.24 -0.24 12.99
N ALA A 94 -9.03 -0.22 14.07
CA ALA A 94 -8.53 0.01 15.42
C ALA A 94 -7.53 -1.09 15.87
N ASP A 95 -7.62 -2.28 15.27
CA ASP A 95 -6.78 -3.45 15.59
C ASP A 95 -5.46 -3.47 14.83
N TYR A 96 -5.29 -2.62 13.81
CA TYR A 96 -4.03 -2.54 13.09
C TYR A 96 -2.95 -1.82 13.92
N LYS A 97 -1.96 -2.59 14.39
CA LYS A 97 -0.83 -2.09 15.21
C LYS A 97 0.52 -2.13 14.49
N ASN A 98 0.55 -2.64 13.26
CA ASN A 98 1.78 -2.83 12.50
C ASN A 98 2.24 -1.54 11.82
N LYS A 99 3.40 -1.57 11.16
CA LYS A 99 4.03 -0.33 10.66
C LYS A 99 3.31 0.16 9.40
N LEU A 100 2.73 1.34 9.48
CA LEU A 100 2.19 2.11 8.36
C LEU A 100 2.99 3.39 8.20
N ILE A 101 3.43 3.68 6.97
CA ILE A 101 4.20 4.89 6.66
C ILE A 101 3.51 5.66 5.54
N LEU A 102 3.07 6.89 5.84
CA LEU A 102 2.34 7.80 4.94
C LEU A 102 3.03 9.16 4.81
N VAL A 103 4.22 9.37 5.39
CA VAL A 103 4.93 10.65 5.25
C VAL A 103 5.07 11.06 3.76
N GLY A 104 4.89 12.34 3.48
CA GLY A 104 4.88 12.88 2.11
C GLY A 104 3.53 12.80 1.38
N ASN A 105 2.46 12.33 2.04
CA ASN A 105 1.10 12.37 1.50
C ASN A 105 0.30 13.60 1.99
N PRO A 106 -0.70 14.07 1.22
CA PRO A 106 -1.63 15.11 1.65
C PRO A 106 -2.32 14.86 3.01
N VAL A 107 -2.63 13.61 3.36
CA VAL A 107 -3.21 13.24 4.67
C VAL A 107 -2.31 13.66 5.85
N CYS A 108 -1.00 13.77 5.63
CA CYS A 108 -0.07 14.23 6.65
C CYS A 108 0.04 15.76 6.74
N THR A 109 -0.54 16.50 5.79
CA THR A 109 -0.62 17.95 5.86
C THR A 109 -1.65 18.35 6.93
N GLY A 110 -1.20 19.03 7.98
CA GLY A 110 -2.06 19.38 9.13
C GLY A 110 -2.18 18.30 10.20
N LEU A 111 -1.61 17.10 10.00
CA LEU A 111 -1.54 16.01 10.98
C LEU A 111 -0.10 15.59 11.34
N PRO A 112 0.82 16.52 11.70
CA PRO A 112 2.25 16.23 11.86
C PRO A 112 2.59 15.30 13.05
N ASN A 113 1.66 15.13 13.99
CA ASN A 113 1.88 14.33 15.21
C ASN A 113 1.24 12.93 15.13
N VAL A 114 0.79 12.51 13.95
CA VAL A 114 0.25 11.16 13.76
C VAL A 114 1.41 10.20 13.45
N SER A 115 1.45 9.05 14.12
CA SER A 115 2.57 8.12 14.08
C SER A 115 2.96 7.67 12.67
N PHE A 116 1.99 7.46 11.78
CA PHE A 116 2.24 7.09 10.39
C PHE A 116 2.72 8.25 9.50
N CYS A 117 2.69 9.49 9.99
CA CYS A 117 3.18 10.67 9.29
C CYS A 117 4.60 11.09 9.74
N GLN A 118 5.24 10.28 10.56
CA GLN A 118 6.61 10.51 11.05
C GLN A 118 7.58 9.49 10.42
N PRO A 119 8.82 9.89 10.13
CA PRO A 119 9.85 9.00 9.58
C PRO A 119 10.29 7.90 10.56
#